data_AF-A0A150RVI5-F1
#
_entry.id   AF-A0A150RVI5-F1
#
_cell.length_a   1.000
_cell.length_b   1.000
_cell.length_c   1.000
_cell.angle_alpha   90.00
_cell.angle_beta   90.00
_cell.angle_gamma   90.00
#
_symmetry.space_group_name_H-M   'P 1'
#
loop_
_entity.id
_entity.type
_entity.pdbx_description
1 polymer ?
#
loop_
_entity_poly.entity_id
_entity_poly.type
_entity_poly.pdbx_seq_one_letter_code
_entity_poly.pdbx_strand_id
1 'polypeptide(L)'
;MLAERDRGAQSFAYDARGRVAQKRHERRAGTEDYVLSPRGDVRWIDGRAQSHVGGGRLVTANGATLTYDARGRLVKKVEGAAVTTYAWSMLGLLSGVTLPDGTRVEFVYDGFARRLEKRVVRRDAALVRHRYRWDGEDLLEETVERAASTPGAAAPFTLVERRRYVYAPGSPAPIAQAIDTEAGPGAWKYLVHRDGAPVPLALVDADGTVDQVFETGAYGRVIAGDPTATLSRFPGHWYDPETGLHYNQWRYFDPESATYLSPEPLGLEGGLEAYGYVNGRPLALVDLDGLMGSTLSTRRLPRSQGGGTRDFTGQSASERNAGGRGPLYDLHPAVAAALPQDSGRGQGRDPSWCSEPHAISNYLHDYEDRNGVRCDPGTPEGQRHLRRALRRMGPIGSTDVNGTACAPCPNCSQTLARLHALAGTGQQPETIPASPPRGGPPLNFRPAGAGAPLDRARQQAAQGNTAPLDDARRANAARYRQQLEADRAAGRNNHSDAEIERRANRVAGMTPGVFGGTGQNNDWGPT
;
A
#
# COMPACT_ATOMS: atom_id res chain seq x y z
N MET A 1 5.18 -3.37 -25.49
CA MET A 1 5.75 -4.20 -26.57
C MET A 1 6.90 -3.54 -27.34
N LEU A 2 6.76 -2.38 -28.00
CA LEU A 2 7.90 -1.74 -28.72
C LEU A 2 9.02 -1.27 -27.76
N ALA A 3 8.67 -0.58 -26.67
CA ALA A 3 9.65 -0.13 -25.67
C ALA A 3 10.37 -1.28 -24.90
N GLU A 4 9.83 -2.50 -24.89
CA GLU A 4 10.53 -3.67 -24.34
C GLU A 4 11.47 -4.29 -25.36
N ARG A 5 11.08 -4.26 -26.65
CA ARG A 5 11.89 -4.76 -27.75
C ARG A 5 13.17 -3.97 -27.93
N ASP A 6 13.24 -2.70 -27.51
CA ASP A 6 14.46 -1.89 -27.62
C ASP A 6 15.43 -2.05 -26.42
N ARG A 7 14.93 -2.44 -25.25
CA ARG A 7 15.73 -2.60 -24.01
C ARG A 7 16.50 -3.93 -23.93
N GLY A 8 16.10 -4.95 -24.69
CA GLY A 8 16.67 -6.30 -24.57
C GLY A 8 16.24 -7.01 -23.28
N ALA A 9 16.52 -8.31 -23.14
CA ALA A 9 16.14 -9.00 -21.91
C ALA A 9 17.03 -8.59 -20.73
N GLN A 10 16.45 -8.65 -19.54
CA GLN A 10 17.15 -8.46 -18.27
C GLN A 10 17.09 -9.77 -17.49
N SER A 11 18.23 -10.18 -16.93
CA SER A 11 18.31 -11.33 -16.04
C SER A 11 18.72 -10.87 -14.65
N PHE A 12 18.15 -11.53 -13.64
CA PHE A 12 18.39 -11.25 -12.23
C PHE A 12 18.84 -12.52 -11.54
N ALA A 13 19.91 -12.43 -10.75
CA ALA A 13 20.27 -13.46 -9.79
C ALA A 13 19.89 -13.01 -8.39
N TYR A 14 19.44 -13.96 -7.57
CA TYR A 14 18.99 -13.71 -6.22
C TYR A 14 19.81 -14.52 -5.22
N ASP A 15 20.00 -13.96 -4.02
CA ASP A 15 20.54 -14.72 -2.90
C ASP A 15 19.47 -15.65 -2.27
N ALA A 16 19.88 -16.45 -1.29
CA ALA A 16 18.99 -17.38 -0.59
C ALA A 16 17.81 -16.72 0.16
N ARG A 17 17.83 -15.39 0.34
CA ARG A 17 16.74 -14.61 0.94
C ARG A 17 15.84 -13.93 -0.11
N GLY A 18 16.07 -14.20 -1.39
CA GLY A 18 15.31 -13.61 -2.50
C GLY A 18 15.63 -12.13 -2.72
N ARG A 19 16.82 -11.67 -2.31
CA ARG A 19 17.32 -10.31 -2.54
C ARG A 19 18.16 -10.31 -3.81
N VAL A 20 18.10 -9.22 -4.57
CA VAL A 20 18.85 -9.11 -5.83
C VAL A 20 20.35 -9.09 -5.53
N ALA A 21 21.08 -10.05 -6.09
CA ALA A 21 22.53 -10.18 -5.98
C ALA A 21 23.24 -9.78 -7.28
N GLN A 22 22.54 -9.86 -8.40
CA GLN A 22 23.08 -9.48 -9.70
C GLN A 22 21.94 -9.05 -10.63
N LYS A 23 22.21 -8.03 -11.44
CA LYS A 23 21.39 -7.64 -12.59
C LYS A 23 22.26 -7.57 -13.85
N ARG A 24 21.83 -8.24 -14.91
CA ARG A 24 22.49 -8.21 -16.22
C ARG A 24 21.50 -7.74 -17.29
N HIS A 25 21.99 -6.90 -18.20
CA HIS A 25 21.27 -6.48 -19.41
C HIS A 25 21.88 -7.17 -20.62
N GLU A 26 21.07 -7.69 -21.53
CA GLU A 26 21.57 -8.38 -22.72
C GLU A 26 22.21 -7.46 -23.75
N ARG A 27 21.67 -6.25 -23.92
CA ARG A 27 22.08 -5.31 -24.99
C ARG A 27 23.19 -4.35 -24.59
N ARG A 28 23.52 -4.30 -23.30
CA ARG A 28 24.60 -3.49 -22.75
C ARG A 28 25.63 -4.41 -22.12
N ALA A 29 26.87 -4.32 -22.55
CA ALA A 29 27.97 -5.01 -21.89
C ALA A 29 28.10 -4.45 -20.47
N GLY A 30 27.87 -5.29 -19.45
CA GLY A 30 27.94 -4.89 -18.06
C GLY A 30 27.08 -5.77 -17.16
N THR A 31 27.41 -5.80 -15.89
CA THR A 31 26.64 -6.49 -14.86
C THR A 31 26.69 -5.63 -13.62
N GLU A 32 25.53 -5.34 -13.04
CA GLU A 32 25.44 -4.69 -11.75
C GLU A 32 25.39 -5.78 -10.68
N ASP A 33 26.50 -6.01 -9.97
CA ASP A 33 26.48 -6.90 -8.81
C ASP A 33 26.11 -6.15 -7.53
N TYR A 34 25.50 -6.90 -6.62
CA TYR A 34 25.01 -6.42 -5.35
C TYR A 34 25.39 -7.44 -4.28
N VAL A 35 26.10 -6.99 -3.25
CA VAL A 35 26.44 -7.84 -2.11
C VAL A 35 25.77 -7.28 -0.87
N LEU A 36 24.84 -8.02 -0.28
CA LEU A 36 24.12 -7.60 0.92
C LEU A 36 24.61 -8.38 2.13
N SER A 37 24.72 -7.70 3.28
CA SER A 37 24.99 -8.34 4.57
C SER A 37 23.83 -9.27 4.96
N PRO A 38 24.01 -10.18 5.94
CA PRO A 38 22.89 -10.98 6.45
C PRO A 38 21.73 -10.16 7.02
N ARG A 39 21.99 -8.90 7.41
CA ARG A 39 20.99 -7.95 7.94
C ARG A 39 20.35 -7.08 6.87
N GLY A 40 20.80 -7.12 5.62
CA GLY A 40 20.25 -6.30 4.53
C GLY A 40 21.10 -5.13 4.08
N ASP A 41 22.12 -4.74 4.85
CA ASP A 41 23.00 -3.63 4.46
C ASP A 41 23.68 -3.92 3.11
N VAL A 42 23.61 -2.98 2.17
CA VAL A 42 24.28 -3.13 0.88
C VAL A 42 25.78 -2.88 1.06
N ARG A 43 26.62 -3.90 0.92
CA ARG A 43 28.07 -3.81 1.12
C ARG A 43 28.84 -3.51 -0.16
N TRP A 44 28.23 -3.76 -1.30
CA TRP A 44 28.84 -3.53 -2.61
C TRP A 44 27.76 -3.27 -3.66
N ILE A 45 27.97 -2.24 -4.49
CA ILE A 45 27.11 -1.91 -5.64
C ILE A 45 27.99 -1.59 -6.83
N ASP A 46 27.96 -2.45 -7.84
CA ASP A 46 28.52 -2.18 -9.17
C ASP A 46 29.95 -1.56 -9.11
N GLY A 47 30.89 -2.30 -8.51
CA GLY A 47 32.30 -1.90 -8.36
C GLY A 47 32.59 -1.11 -7.09
N ARG A 48 31.58 -0.64 -6.36
CA ARG A 48 31.75 0.33 -5.27
C ARG A 48 31.45 -0.32 -3.92
N ALA A 49 32.46 -0.37 -3.07
CA ALA A 49 32.34 -0.89 -1.71
C ALA A 49 31.65 0.12 -0.77
N GLN A 50 30.94 -0.41 0.22
CA GLN A 50 30.25 0.35 1.25
C GLN A 50 30.47 -0.27 2.64
N SER A 51 30.69 0.56 3.65
CA SER A 51 30.88 0.11 5.03
C SER A 51 29.78 0.63 5.94
N HIS A 52 29.29 -0.25 6.81
CA HIS A 52 28.22 0.06 7.76
C HIS A 52 28.65 -0.31 9.18
N VAL A 53 28.16 0.46 10.16
CA VAL A 53 28.30 0.21 11.60
C VAL A 53 26.99 -0.30 12.20
N GLY A 54 26.96 -0.47 13.53
CA GLY A 54 25.78 -0.95 14.26
C GLY A 54 24.49 -0.18 13.94
N GLY A 55 23.40 -0.93 13.78
CA GLY A 55 22.08 -0.40 13.40
C GLY A 55 21.90 -0.16 11.90
N GLY A 56 22.81 -0.64 11.04
CA GLY A 56 22.70 -0.47 9.59
C GLY A 56 23.08 0.93 9.10
N ARG A 57 23.81 1.71 9.91
CA ARG A 57 24.27 3.05 9.54
C ARG A 57 25.45 2.97 8.58
N LEU A 58 25.28 3.50 7.38
CA LEU A 58 26.30 3.60 6.35
C LEU A 58 27.35 4.66 6.72
N VAL A 59 28.63 4.29 6.87
CA VAL A 59 29.70 5.24 7.25
C VAL A 59 30.61 5.60 6.08
N THR A 60 30.74 4.72 5.09
CA THR A 60 31.44 5.01 3.84
C THR A 60 30.69 4.44 2.64
N ALA A 61 30.53 5.24 1.59
CA ALA A 61 30.00 4.81 0.31
C ALA A 61 30.57 5.63 -0.82
N ASN A 62 30.94 4.97 -1.92
CA ASN A 62 31.36 5.62 -3.16
C ASN A 62 32.51 6.64 -2.96
N GLY A 63 33.47 6.32 -2.09
CA GLY A 63 34.57 7.22 -1.74
C GLY A 63 34.21 8.36 -0.78
N ALA A 64 32.95 8.48 -0.39
CA ALA A 64 32.49 9.47 0.58
C ALA A 64 32.43 8.90 2.01
N THR A 65 32.68 9.76 3.00
CA THR A 65 32.47 9.50 4.43
C THR A 65 31.18 10.17 4.90
N LEU A 66 30.38 9.45 5.67
CA LEU A 66 29.06 9.87 6.13
C LEU A 66 29.03 10.01 7.66
N THR A 67 28.42 11.09 8.15
CA THR A 67 28.30 11.39 9.58
C THR A 67 26.85 11.66 9.95
N TYR A 68 26.43 11.16 11.12
CA TYR A 68 25.04 11.16 11.57
C TYR A 68 24.89 11.88 12.91
N ASP A 69 23.71 12.43 13.17
CA ASP A 69 23.35 12.96 14.49
C ASP A 69 23.05 11.84 15.51
N ALA A 70 22.75 12.23 16.76
CA ALA A 70 22.41 11.30 17.84
C ALA A 70 21.10 10.51 17.60
N ARG A 71 20.23 10.99 16.69
CA ARG A 71 19.02 10.28 16.25
C ARG A 71 19.27 9.39 15.04
N GLY A 72 20.52 9.29 14.58
CA GLY A 72 20.89 8.46 13.45
C GLY A 72 20.52 9.05 12.10
N ARG A 73 20.29 10.36 11.97
CA ARG A 73 19.99 11.01 10.68
C ARG A 73 21.26 11.55 10.07
N LEU A 74 21.46 11.38 8.76
CA LEU A 74 22.66 11.83 8.06
C LEU A 74 22.75 13.35 8.16
N VAL A 75 23.85 13.90 8.66
CA VAL A 75 24.07 15.36 8.77
C VAL A 75 25.21 15.87 7.90
N LYS A 76 26.12 14.99 7.47
CA LYS A 76 27.26 15.38 6.63
C LYS A 76 27.73 14.23 5.75
N LYS A 77 28.02 14.54 4.48
CA LYS A 77 28.71 13.68 3.51
C LYS A 77 29.97 14.41 3.04
N VAL A 78 31.12 13.77 3.07
CA VAL A 78 32.41 14.32 2.64
C VAL A 78 33.01 13.43 1.56
N GLU A 79 33.29 14.00 0.39
CA GLU A 79 33.91 13.32 -0.75
C GLU A 79 35.10 14.15 -1.24
N GLY A 80 36.30 13.77 -0.83
CA GLY A 80 37.49 14.63 -1.00
C GLY A 80 37.30 15.98 -0.30
N ALA A 81 37.39 17.08 -1.05
CA ALA A 81 37.13 18.44 -0.56
C ALA A 81 35.64 18.84 -0.61
N ALA A 82 34.80 18.06 -1.31
CA ALA A 82 33.39 18.36 -1.43
C ALA A 82 32.65 17.97 -0.15
N VAL A 83 31.88 18.91 0.41
CA VAL A 83 31.10 18.70 1.63
C VAL A 83 29.64 19.02 1.36
N THR A 84 28.78 18.04 1.61
CA THR A 84 27.33 18.22 1.65
C THR A 84 26.85 18.11 3.08
N THR A 85 26.01 19.03 3.53
CA THR A 85 25.39 18.97 4.87
C THR A 85 23.88 18.90 4.79
N TYR A 86 23.27 18.26 5.79
CA TYR A 86 21.85 17.94 5.82
C TYR A 86 21.26 18.45 7.13
N ALA A 87 20.22 19.28 7.02
CA ALA A 87 19.51 19.86 8.14
C ALA A 87 18.16 19.16 8.30
N TRP A 88 17.75 18.91 9.53
CA TRP A 88 16.52 18.19 9.85
C TRP A 88 15.61 19.02 10.76
N SER A 89 14.31 18.93 10.52
CA SER A 89 13.30 19.52 11.39
C SER A 89 13.20 18.77 12.72
N MET A 90 12.48 19.38 13.67
CA MET A 90 12.17 18.74 14.96
C MET A 90 11.30 17.48 14.78
N LEU A 91 10.52 17.40 13.71
CA LEU A 91 9.66 16.26 13.38
C LEU A 91 10.39 15.14 12.66
N GLY A 92 11.70 15.25 12.43
CA GLY A 92 12.46 14.20 11.76
C GLY A 92 12.52 14.29 10.24
N LEU A 93 11.91 15.31 9.63
CA LEU A 93 11.91 15.52 8.18
C LEU A 93 13.13 16.32 7.73
N LEU A 94 13.68 16.02 6.56
CA LEU A 94 14.82 16.75 6.00
C LEU A 94 14.39 18.18 5.66
N SER A 95 14.87 19.19 6.38
CA SER A 95 14.49 20.59 6.14
C SER A 95 15.39 21.30 5.14
N GLY A 96 16.59 20.76 4.88
CA GLY A 96 17.41 21.26 3.78
C GLY A 96 18.74 20.55 3.58
N VAL A 97 19.35 20.81 2.43
CA VAL A 97 20.65 20.27 2.00
C VAL A 97 21.52 21.41 1.51
N THR A 98 22.72 21.55 2.04
CA THR A 98 23.72 22.49 1.52
C THR A 98 24.75 21.71 0.72
N LEU A 99 24.83 22.01 -0.57
CA LEU A 99 25.72 21.38 -1.54
C LEU A 99 27.14 21.98 -1.48
N PRO A 100 28.16 21.31 -2.06
CA PRO A 100 29.55 21.76 -2.00
C PRO A 100 29.81 23.14 -2.61
N ASP A 101 28.96 23.57 -3.56
CA ASP A 101 29.04 24.88 -4.22
C ASP A 101 28.39 26.02 -3.41
N GLY A 102 27.89 25.72 -2.21
CA GLY A 102 27.17 26.63 -1.32
C GLY A 102 25.68 26.81 -1.66
N THR A 103 25.16 26.13 -2.68
CA THR A 103 23.73 26.11 -2.97
C THR A 103 22.99 25.37 -1.86
N ARG A 104 21.90 25.95 -1.34
CA ARG A 104 21.04 25.35 -0.34
C ARG A 104 19.69 24.99 -0.94
N VAL A 105 19.28 23.74 -0.78
CA VAL A 105 17.95 23.26 -1.13
C VAL A 105 17.14 23.16 0.16
N GLU A 106 16.02 23.85 0.25
CA GLU A 106 15.17 23.91 1.45
C GLU A 106 13.81 23.29 1.18
N PHE A 107 13.23 22.63 2.18
CA PHE A 107 11.95 21.92 2.03
C PHE A 107 10.95 22.36 3.10
N VAL A 108 9.68 22.47 2.68
CA VAL A 108 8.54 22.76 3.56
C VAL A 108 7.50 21.66 3.37
N TYR A 109 6.89 21.23 4.47
CA TYR A 109 5.95 20.12 4.50
C TYR A 109 4.64 20.51 5.19
N ASP A 110 3.58 19.75 4.92
CA ASP A 110 2.38 19.74 5.74
C ASP A 110 2.49 18.75 6.91
N GLY A 111 1.42 18.64 7.71
CA GLY A 111 1.37 17.74 8.87
C GLY A 111 1.37 16.24 8.54
N PHE A 112 1.25 15.86 7.26
CA PHE A 112 1.33 14.49 6.76
C PHE A 112 2.68 14.19 6.11
N ALA A 113 3.68 15.05 6.33
CA ALA A 113 4.99 14.99 5.70
C ALA A 113 4.96 15.14 4.17
N ARG A 114 3.85 15.59 3.58
CA ARG A 114 3.79 15.86 2.14
C ARG A 114 4.47 17.19 1.87
N ARG A 115 5.42 17.20 0.93
CA ARG A 115 6.16 18.41 0.56
C ARG A 115 5.21 19.44 -0.03
N LEU A 116 5.16 20.63 0.55
CA LEU A 116 4.41 21.79 0.04
C LEU A 116 5.29 22.67 -0.85
N GLU A 117 6.57 22.78 -0.52
CA GLU A 117 7.51 23.65 -1.21
C GLU A 117 8.95 23.11 -1.21
N LYS A 118 9.70 23.39 -2.28
CA LYS A 118 11.16 23.22 -2.37
C LYS A 118 11.76 24.52 -2.88
N ARG A 119 12.79 25.06 -2.21
CA ARG A 119 13.51 26.27 -2.64
C ARG A 119 14.95 25.95 -2.95
N VAL A 120 15.46 26.50 -4.04
CA VAL A 120 16.89 26.52 -4.34
C VAL A 120 17.42 27.91 -4.04
N VAL A 121 18.26 28.02 -3.03
CA VAL A 121 18.79 29.26 -2.48
C VAL A 121 20.29 29.33 -2.75
N ARG A 122 20.76 30.49 -3.22
CA ARG A 122 22.20 30.76 -3.39
C ARG A 122 22.50 32.17 -2.94
N ARG A 123 23.55 32.35 -2.13
CA ARG A 123 23.90 33.65 -1.50
C ARG A 123 22.68 34.29 -0.81
N ASP A 124 21.95 33.48 -0.04
CA ASP A 124 20.74 33.87 0.71
C ASP A 124 19.56 34.39 -0.12
N ALA A 125 19.63 34.28 -1.45
CA ALA A 125 18.52 34.57 -2.35
C ALA A 125 17.89 33.28 -2.87
N ALA A 126 16.57 33.11 -2.69
CA ALA A 126 15.82 32.04 -3.33
C ALA A 126 15.74 32.31 -4.84
N LEU A 127 16.39 31.45 -5.63
CA LEU A 127 16.47 31.58 -7.09
C LEU A 127 15.35 30.82 -7.79
N VAL A 128 15.00 29.65 -7.27
CA VAL A 128 13.97 28.77 -7.80
C VAL A 128 13.07 28.31 -6.66
N ARG A 129 11.76 28.28 -6.90
CA ARG A 129 10.76 27.80 -5.97
C ARG A 129 9.86 26.79 -6.67
N HIS A 130 9.73 25.61 -6.08
CA HIS A 130 8.82 24.57 -6.51
C HIS A 130 7.66 24.51 -5.54
N ARG A 131 6.43 24.43 -6.03
CA ARG A 131 5.22 24.24 -5.21
C ARG A 131 4.50 22.99 -5.65
N TYR A 132 4.00 22.24 -4.68
CA TYR A 132 3.41 20.93 -4.90
C TYR A 132 1.93 20.92 -4.54
N ARG A 133 1.11 20.26 -5.36
CA ARG A 133 -0.30 19.99 -5.08
C ARG A 133 -0.58 18.51 -5.04
N TRP A 134 -1.30 18.10 -4.00
CA TRP A 134 -1.58 16.71 -3.68
C TRP A 134 -3.10 16.46 -3.64
N ASP A 135 -3.50 15.27 -4.04
CA ASP A 135 -4.81 14.68 -3.73
C ASP A 135 -4.57 13.36 -2.99
N GLY A 136 -4.94 13.30 -1.71
CA GLY A 136 -4.47 12.22 -0.83
C GLY A 136 -2.94 12.13 -0.82
N GLU A 137 -2.40 10.97 -1.22
CA GLU A 137 -0.96 10.72 -1.35
C GLU A 137 -0.44 10.91 -2.79
N ASP A 138 -1.31 11.23 -3.74
CA ASP A 138 -0.95 11.39 -5.15
C ASP A 138 -0.48 12.83 -5.43
N LEU A 139 0.75 12.98 -5.91
CA LEU A 139 1.25 14.28 -6.37
C LEU A 139 0.63 14.60 -7.73
N LEU A 140 -0.26 15.59 -7.79
CA LEU A 140 -0.97 15.96 -9.02
C LEU A 140 -0.21 17.01 -9.83
N GLU A 141 0.47 17.94 -9.17
CA GLU A 141 1.11 19.07 -9.84
C GLU A 141 2.36 19.54 -9.09
N GLU A 142 3.41 19.87 -9.85
CA GLU A 142 4.56 20.66 -9.41
C GLU A 142 4.67 21.90 -10.30
N THR A 143 4.67 23.08 -9.70
CA THR A 143 4.95 24.34 -10.40
C THR A 143 6.34 24.83 -10.03
N VAL A 144 7.16 25.16 -11.02
CA VAL A 144 8.49 25.74 -10.85
C VAL A 144 8.42 27.22 -11.20
N GLU A 145 8.83 28.05 -10.26
CA GLU A 145 8.89 29.49 -10.40
C GLU A 145 10.34 29.97 -10.24
N ARG A 146 10.75 30.94 -11.05
CA ARG A 146 12.09 31.53 -10.99
C ARG A 146 12.00 32.99 -10.57
N ALA A 147 12.88 33.41 -9.67
CA ALA A 147 13.01 34.82 -9.33
C ALA A 147 13.56 35.60 -10.53
N ALA A 148 12.99 36.76 -10.84
CA ALA A 148 13.60 37.66 -11.82
C ALA A 148 15.02 38.05 -11.37
N SER A 149 15.98 38.10 -12.29
CA SER A 149 17.35 38.50 -12.01
C SER A 149 17.45 40.02 -11.84
N THR A 150 16.83 40.58 -10.81
CA THR A 150 16.93 42.00 -10.49
C THR A 150 17.72 42.17 -9.18
N PRO A 151 18.93 42.77 -9.22
CA PRO A 151 19.70 43.03 -8.01
C PRO A 151 18.94 43.97 -7.06
N GLY A 152 18.87 43.63 -5.77
CA GLY A 152 18.51 44.57 -4.70
C GLY A 152 17.02 44.71 -4.35
N ALA A 153 16.11 43.95 -4.95
CA ALA A 153 14.70 43.89 -4.55
C ALA A 153 14.24 42.43 -4.38
N ALA A 154 13.18 42.19 -3.59
CA ALA A 154 12.47 40.91 -3.61
C ALA A 154 11.88 40.72 -5.01
N ALA A 155 12.63 40.05 -5.88
CA ALA A 155 12.24 39.87 -7.26
C ALA A 155 10.95 39.03 -7.32
N PRO A 156 9.97 39.42 -8.16
CA PRO A 156 8.78 38.60 -8.37
C PRO A 156 9.20 37.24 -8.92
N PHE A 157 8.52 36.20 -8.44
CA PHE A 157 8.65 34.86 -8.99
C PHE A 157 7.72 34.72 -10.19
N THR A 158 8.24 34.25 -11.31
CA THR A 158 7.46 33.93 -12.50
C THR A 158 7.39 32.42 -12.68
N LEU A 159 6.20 31.91 -13.02
CA LEU A 159 6.01 30.50 -13.38
C LEU A 159 6.78 30.21 -14.67
N VAL A 160 7.76 29.31 -14.60
CA VAL A 160 8.57 28.90 -15.77
C VAL A 160 8.25 27.49 -16.24
N GLU A 161 7.73 26.65 -15.35
CA GLU A 161 7.37 25.27 -15.66
C GLU A 161 6.21 24.79 -14.79
N ARG A 162 5.32 23.96 -15.35
CA ARG A 162 4.28 23.26 -14.60
C ARG A 162 4.23 21.81 -15.04
N ARG A 163 4.62 20.89 -14.16
CA ARG A 163 4.50 19.44 -14.32
C ARG A 163 3.17 18.99 -13.74
N ARG A 164 2.40 18.23 -14.52
CA ARG A 164 1.11 17.65 -14.12
C ARG A 164 1.16 16.15 -14.26
N TYR A 165 0.54 15.43 -13.33
CA TYR A 165 0.53 13.98 -13.28
C TYR A 165 -0.91 13.45 -13.23
N VAL A 166 -1.13 12.31 -13.88
CA VAL A 166 -2.41 11.59 -13.88
C VAL A 166 -2.19 10.18 -13.36
N TYR A 167 -3.07 9.72 -12.48
CA TYR A 167 -3.04 8.39 -11.89
C TYR A 167 -4.25 7.60 -12.36
N ALA A 168 -4.06 6.31 -12.64
CA ALA A 168 -5.18 5.40 -12.77
C ALA A 168 -5.76 5.11 -11.38
N PRO A 169 -7.06 4.85 -11.24
CA PRO A 169 -7.66 4.45 -9.97
C PRO A 169 -6.90 3.29 -9.32
N GLY A 170 -6.39 3.51 -8.10
CA GLY A 170 -5.64 2.52 -7.33
C GLY A 170 -4.20 2.26 -7.83
N SER A 171 -3.70 3.05 -8.79
CA SER A 171 -2.30 3.01 -9.19
C SER A 171 -1.45 3.81 -8.21
N PRO A 172 -0.36 3.24 -7.67
CA PRO A 172 0.55 3.95 -6.76
C PRO A 172 1.61 4.79 -7.48
N ALA A 173 1.53 4.87 -8.83
CA ALA A 173 2.45 5.61 -9.68
C ALA A 173 1.67 6.33 -10.80
N PRO A 174 2.14 7.50 -11.25
CA PRO A 174 1.47 8.28 -12.28
C PRO A 174 1.55 7.56 -13.62
N ILE A 175 0.45 7.45 -14.36
CA ILE A 175 0.38 6.79 -15.68
C ILE A 175 0.63 7.75 -16.86
N ALA A 176 0.47 9.06 -16.63
CA ALA A 176 0.75 10.08 -17.63
C ALA A 176 1.27 11.36 -16.97
N GLN A 177 2.02 12.14 -17.74
CA GLN A 177 2.53 13.44 -17.34
C GLN A 177 2.43 14.46 -18.48
N ALA A 178 2.34 15.74 -18.13
CA ALA A 178 2.50 16.85 -19.05
C ALA A 178 3.36 17.94 -18.42
N ILE A 179 4.23 18.56 -19.21
CA ILE A 179 5.14 19.62 -18.75
C ILE A 179 4.86 20.87 -19.57
N ASP A 180 4.19 21.84 -18.96
CA ASP A 180 4.00 23.15 -19.55
C ASP A 180 5.23 24.01 -19.27
N THR A 181 5.67 24.78 -20.27
CA THR A 181 6.82 25.70 -20.15
C THR A 181 6.39 27.11 -20.55
N GLU A 182 7.31 28.07 -20.48
CA GLU A 182 7.08 29.42 -21.01
C GLU A 182 6.74 29.44 -22.51
N ALA A 183 7.11 28.40 -23.27
CA ALA A 183 6.75 28.26 -24.68
C ALA A 183 5.28 27.83 -24.89
N GLY A 184 4.59 27.38 -23.83
CA GLY A 184 3.21 26.92 -23.88
C GLY A 184 2.98 25.56 -23.21
N PRO A 185 1.75 25.05 -23.28
CA PRO A 185 1.40 23.76 -22.69
C PRO A 185 2.09 22.60 -23.41
N GLY A 186 2.64 21.67 -22.63
CA GLY A 186 3.27 20.47 -23.17
C GLY A 186 2.24 19.41 -23.56
N ALA A 187 2.61 18.56 -24.52
CA ALA A 187 1.84 17.37 -24.84
C ALA A 187 1.87 16.35 -23.68
N TRP A 188 0.80 15.56 -23.56
CA TRP A 188 0.76 14.44 -22.63
C TRP A 188 1.70 13.31 -23.09
N LYS A 189 2.54 12.85 -22.17
CA LYS A 189 3.40 11.67 -22.33
C LYS A 189 2.91 10.58 -21.38
N TYR A 190 2.80 9.35 -21.86
CA TYR A 190 2.38 8.18 -21.10
C TYR A 190 3.60 7.47 -20.51
N LEU A 191 3.56 7.17 -19.22
CA LEU A 191 4.65 6.49 -18.52
C LEU A 191 4.46 4.97 -18.61
N VAL A 192 5.43 4.29 -19.23
CA VAL A 192 5.49 2.82 -19.23
C VAL A 192 6.29 2.37 -18.02
N HIS A 193 5.68 1.57 -17.16
CA HIS A 193 6.30 1.09 -15.92
C HIS A 193 6.77 -0.36 -16.03
N ARG A 194 7.67 -0.75 -15.11
CA ARG A 194 7.97 -2.16 -14.84
C ARG A 194 6.78 -2.85 -14.17
N ASP A 195 6.49 -4.08 -14.58
CA ASP A 195 5.53 -4.93 -13.88
C ASP A 195 5.99 -5.27 -12.45
N GLY A 196 5.02 -5.39 -11.53
CA GLY A 196 5.22 -5.81 -10.13
C GLY A 196 5.77 -4.72 -9.20
N ALA A 197 6.79 -3.97 -9.63
CA ALA A 197 7.36 -2.83 -8.92
C ALA A 197 7.48 -1.63 -9.87
N PRO A 198 6.42 -0.80 -10.00
CA PRO A 198 6.34 0.26 -10.98
C PRO A 198 7.51 1.25 -10.84
N VAL A 199 8.38 1.23 -11.84
CA VAL A 199 9.38 2.26 -12.09
C VAL A 199 9.25 2.70 -13.54
N PRO A 200 9.36 4.00 -13.87
CA PRO A 200 9.32 4.45 -15.26
C PRO A 200 10.46 3.83 -16.07
N LEU A 201 10.12 3.28 -17.23
CA LEU A 201 11.04 2.66 -18.18
C LEU A 201 11.01 3.32 -19.56
N ALA A 202 9.93 4.03 -19.88
CA ALA A 202 9.84 4.85 -21.08
C ALA A 202 8.75 5.93 -20.94
N LEU A 203 8.90 6.99 -21.73
CA LEU A 203 7.85 7.94 -22.06
C LEU A 203 7.39 7.69 -23.49
N VAL A 204 6.07 7.68 -23.69
CA VAL A 204 5.44 7.40 -24.97
C VAL A 204 4.46 8.52 -25.31
N ASP A 205 4.50 8.98 -26.56
CA ASP A 205 3.56 9.96 -27.10
C ASP A 205 2.16 9.37 -27.31
N ALA A 206 1.18 10.25 -27.53
CA ALA A 206 -0.20 9.86 -27.74
C ALA A 206 -0.43 9.01 -29.00
N ASP A 207 0.45 9.10 -29.99
CA ASP A 207 0.45 8.29 -31.21
C ASP A 207 1.16 6.93 -31.04
N GLY A 208 1.72 6.66 -29.85
CA GLY A 208 2.48 5.45 -29.56
C GLY A 208 3.97 5.54 -29.87
N THR A 209 4.47 6.69 -30.34
CA THR A 209 5.90 6.91 -30.56
C THR A 209 6.65 6.96 -29.23
N VAL A 210 7.80 6.29 -29.14
CA VAL A 210 8.64 6.31 -27.92
C VAL A 210 9.48 7.59 -27.92
N ASP A 211 9.28 8.43 -26.91
CA ASP A 211 9.98 9.71 -26.73
C ASP A 211 11.30 9.53 -25.98
N GLN A 212 11.27 8.78 -24.89
CA GLN A 212 12.42 8.51 -24.03
C GLN A 212 12.39 7.06 -23.53
N VAL A 213 13.57 6.47 -23.34
CA VAL A 213 13.74 5.16 -22.71
C VAL A 213 14.70 5.30 -21.55
N PHE A 214 14.37 4.69 -20.41
CA PHE A 214 15.19 4.70 -19.21
C PHE A 214 15.74 3.31 -18.91
N GLU A 215 17.03 3.25 -18.62
CA GLU A 215 17.64 2.10 -17.95
C GLU A 215 17.78 2.41 -16.48
N THR A 216 17.26 1.54 -15.62
CA THR A 216 17.35 1.68 -14.16
C THR A 216 18.16 0.56 -13.54
N GLY A 217 18.88 0.84 -12.46
CA GLY A 217 19.47 -0.17 -11.59
C GLY A 217 18.41 -0.90 -10.77
N ALA A 218 18.83 -1.86 -9.94
CA ALA A 218 17.90 -2.61 -9.09
C ALA A 218 17.27 -1.73 -8.00
N TYR A 219 18.01 -0.71 -7.53
CA TYR A 219 17.58 0.25 -6.50
C TYR A 219 17.18 1.61 -7.09
N GLY A 220 16.68 1.63 -8.33
CA GLY A 220 15.98 2.81 -8.88
C GLY A 220 16.88 3.95 -9.39
N ARG A 221 18.21 3.81 -9.31
CA ARG A 221 19.15 4.70 -10.02
C ARG A 221 18.90 4.66 -11.52
N VAL A 222 18.82 5.81 -12.20
CA VAL A 222 18.78 5.88 -13.67
C VAL A 222 20.21 5.80 -14.20
N ILE A 223 20.51 4.79 -15.02
CA ILE A 223 21.84 4.48 -15.56
C ILE A 223 21.97 4.95 -17.02
N ALA A 224 20.86 5.06 -17.73
CA ALA A 224 20.80 5.66 -19.06
C ALA A 224 19.43 6.33 -19.29
N GLY A 225 19.43 7.39 -20.11
CA GLY A 225 18.30 8.29 -20.31
C GLY A 225 18.41 9.57 -19.46
N ASP A 226 17.61 10.58 -19.79
CA ASP A 226 17.55 11.83 -19.02
C ASP A 226 16.69 11.65 -17.75
N PRO A 227 17.27 11.66 -16.53
CA PRO A 227 16.51 11.48 -15.31
C PRO A 227 15.54 12.64 -15.01
N THR A 228 15.63 13.77 -15.71
CA THR A 228 14.75 14.93 -15.51
C THR A 228 13.52 14.92 -16.41
N ALA A 229 13.53 14.10 -17.47
CA ALA A 229 12.39 13.89 -18.37
C ALA A 229 11.16 13.36 -17.62
N THR A 230 11.35 12.59 -16.54
CA THR A 230 10.31 12.32 -15.54
C THR A 230 10.92 12.28 -14.14
N LEU A 231 10.23 12.86 -13.14
CA LEU A 231 10.70 12.82 -11.75
C LEU A 231 10.18 11.62 -10.97
N SER A 232 9.21 10.88 -11.52
CA SER A 232 8.70 9.65 -10.90
C SER A 232 9.79 8.59 -10.82
N ARG A 233 9.86 7.86 -9.71
CA ARG A 233 10.86 6.80 -9.45
C ARG A 233 10.17 5.51 -9.02
N PHE A 234 10.56 4.92 -7.90
CA PHE A 234 9.71 3.92 -7.25
C PHE A 234 8.37 4.55 -6.87
N PRO A 235 7.32 3.75 -6.62
CA PRO A 235 6.05 4.29 -6.18
C PRO A 235 6.23 5.08 -4.87
N GLY A 236 5.69 6.30 -4.80
CA GLY A 236 5.94 7.25 -3.71
C GLY A 236 7.23 8.09 -3.83
N HIS A 237 8.18 7.70 -4.68
CA HIS A 237 9.46 8.37 -4.81
C HIS A 237 9.48 9.44 -5.91
N TRP A 238 10.06 10.60 -5.58
CA TRP A 238 10.27 11.73 -6.49
C TRP A 238 11.72 12.16 -6.52
N TYR A 239 12.30 12.25 -7.71
CA TYR A 239 13.68 12.69 -7.90
C TYR A 239 13.83 14.19 -7.70
N ASP A 240 14.82 14.59 -6.89
CA ASP A 240 15.26 15.97 -6.75
C ASP A 240 16.61 16.16 -7.47
N PRO A 241 16.61 16.75 -8.69
CA PRO A 241 17.82 16.89 -9.49
C PRO A 241 18.95 17.67 -8.80
N GLU A 242 18.58 18.58 -7.89
CA GLU A 242 19.54 19.43 -7.18
C GLU A 242 20.36 18.65 -6.16
N THR A 243 19.79 17.60 -5.57
CA THR A 243 20.44 16.81 -4.51
C THR A 243 20.83 15.40 -4.93
N GLY A 244 20.23 14.90 -6.03
CA GLY A 244 20.35 13.51 -6.46
C GLY A 244 19.49 12.53 -5.65
N LEU A 245 18.79 13.00 -4.61
CA LEU A 245 17.98 12.17 -3.72
C LEU A 245 16.60 11.88 -4.30
N HIS A 246 16.00 10.80 -3.81
CA HIS A 246 14.59 10.48 -4.01
C HIS A 246 13.81 10.82 -2.74
N TYR A 247 12.95 11.83 -2.80
CA TYR A 247 11.98 12.13 -1.77
C TYR A 247 10.93 11.01 -1.72
N ASN A 248 10.72 10.42 -0.54
CA ASN A 248 9.67 9.43 -0.26
C ASN A 248 8.99 9.80 1.06
N GLN A 249 8.18 10.86 1.00
CA GLN A 249 7.36 11.41 2.09
C GLN A 249 8.06 11.54 3.44
N TRP A 250 8.07 10.49 4.26
CA TRP A 250 8.71 10.52 5.58
C TRP A 250 10.24 10.39 5.54
N ARG A 251 10.82 9.94 4.42
CA ARG A 251 12.26 9.71 4.28
C ARG A 251 12.81 10.20 2.93
N TYR A 252 14.13 10.33 2.89
CA TYR A 252 14.89 10.58 1.66
C TYR A 252 15.78 9.38 1.37
N PHE A 253 15.69 8.86 0.15
CA PHE A 253 16.44 7.71 -0.33
C PHE A 253 17.56 8.16 -1.26
N ASP A 254 18.77 7.67 -1.03
CA ASP A 254 19.89 7.86 -1.94
C ASP A 254 20.01 6.64 -2.88
N PRO A 255 19.67 6.78 -4.17
CA PRO A 255 19.78 5.68 -5.12
C PRO A 255 21.22 5.27 -5.42
N GLU A 256 22.22 6.12 -5.15
CA GLU A 256 23.64 5.79 -5.39
C GLU A 256 24.20 4.85 -4.33
N SER A 257 23.70 4.96 -3.10
CA SER A 257 24.07 4.08 -2.00
C SER A 257 23.02 3.03 -1.64
N ALA A 258 21.82 3.11 -2.24
CA ALA A 258 20.69 2.22 -2.00
C ALA A 258 20.20 2.23 -0.54
N THR A 259 20.24 3.40 0.12
CA THR A 259 19.87 3.53 1.54
C THR A 259 19.06 4.80 1.82
N TYR A 260 18.26 4.77 2.87
CA TYR A 260 17.63 5.96 3.42
C TYR A 260 18.61 6.82 4.23
N LEU A 261 18.42 8.13 4.24
CA LEU A 261 19.26 9.08 5.00
C LEU A 261 18.94 9.10 6.50
N SER A 262 17.78 8.58 6.89
CA SER A 262 17.28 8.54 8.27
C SER A 262 16.78 7.12 8.59
N PRO A 263 16.79 6.72 9.88
CA PRO A 263 16.24 5.44 10.28
C PRO A 263 14.72 5.44 10.10
N GLU A 264 14.15 4.24 9.96
CA GLU A 264 12.71 3.97 9.94
C GLU A 264 11.99 4.70 11.09
N PRO A 265 11.11 5.67 10.77
CA PRO A 265 10.38 6.43 11.79
C PRO A 265 9.52 5.56 12.72
N LEU A 266 9.01 4.43 12.22
CA LEU A 266 8.26 3.45 13.03
C LEU A 266 9.16 2.50 13.82
N GLY A 267 10.48 2.66 13.75
CA GLY A 267 11.45 1.78 14.38
C GLY A 267 11.26 0.33 13.94
N LEU A 268 11.17 -0.58 14.92
CA LEU A 268 11.01 -2.02 14.65
C LEU A 268 9.65 -2.38 14.05
N GLU A 269 8.64 -1.51 14.13
CA GLU A 269 7.33 -1.75 13.52
C GLU A 269 7.37 -1.62 11.99
N GLY A 270 8.23 -0.74 11.44
CA GLY A 270 8.41 -0.58 10.00
C GLY A 270 9.38 -1.60 9.38
N GLY A 271 10.28 -2.17 10.19
CA GLY A 271 11.16 -3.25 9.76
C GLY A 271 12.42 -3.42 10.61
N LEU A 272 13.17 -4.49 10.36
CA LEU A 272 14.46 -4.73 11.01
C LEU A 272 15.62 -3.97 10.35
N GLU A 273 15.43 -3.52 9.11
CA GLU A 273 16.42 -2.79 8.32
C GLU A 273 16.18 -1.28 8.44
N ALA A 274 16.71 -0.65 9.48
CA ALA A 274 16.41 0.76 9.80
C ALA A 274 16.65 1.73 8.63
N TYR A 275 17.65 1.49 7.78
CA TYR A 275 17.98 2.34 6.63
C TYR A 275 17.77 1.64 5.27
N GLY A 276 17.38 0.36 5.29
CA GLY A 276 17.25 -0.45 4.09
C GLY A 276 15.96 -0.10 3.33
N TYR A 277 16.00 -0.20 2.01
CA TYR A 277 14.79 -0.12 1.20
C TYR A 277 14.17 -1.51 1.03
N VAL A 278 12.96 -1.67 1.57
CA VAL A 278 12.08 -2.85 1.42
C VAL A 278 12.79 -4.21 1.59
N ASN A 279 13.58 -4.34 2.66
CA ASN A 279 14.31 -5.56 3.00
C ASN A 279 15.26 -6.09 1.90
N GLY A 280 15.83 -5.18 1.08
CA GLY A 280 16.68 -5.54 -0.05
C GLY A 280 15.94 -6.20 -1.21
N ARG A 281 14.62 -6.02 -1.30
CA ARG A 281 13.76 -6.63 -2.34
C ARG A 281 13.03 -5.60 -3.22
N PRO A 282 13.74 -4.63 -3.84
CA PRO A 282 13.14 -3.53 -4.61
C PRO A 282 12.42 -3.97 -5.90
N LEU A 283 12.58 -5.23 -6.30
CA LEU A 283 11.92 -5.81 -7.48
C LEU A 283 10.55 -6.42 -7.16
N ALA A 284 10.22 -6.61 -5.88
CA ALA A 284 9.01 -7.29 -5.43
C ALA A 284 8.18 -6.48 -4.43
N LEU A 285 8.81 -5.51 -3.76
CA LEU A 285 8.22 -4.70 -2.71
C LEU A 285 8.42 -3.21 -3.04
N VAL A 286 7.54 -2.39 -2.47
CA VAL A 286 7.58 -0.93 -2.60
C VAL A 286 7.36 -0.30 -1.23
N ASP A 287 7.84 0.91 -1.00
CA ASP A 287 7.53 1.69 0.20
C ASP A 287 6.90 3.01 -0.28
N LEU A 288 5.58 3.14 -0.10
CA LEU A 288 4.78 4.22 -0.71
C LEU A 288 4.96 5.57 -0.01
N ASP A 289 5.24 5.54 1.29
CA ASP A 289 5.32 6.72 2.15
C ASP A 289 6.66 6.82 2.90
N GLY A 290 7.52 5.80 2.79
CA GLY A 290 8.78 5.77 3.50
C GLY A 290 8.62 5.30 4.96
N LEU A 291 7.58 4.52 5.28
CA LEU A 291 7.37 3.96 6.63
C LEU A 291 7.30 2.44 6.66
N MET A 292 6.81 1.80 5.58
CA MET A 292 6.66 0.34 5.59
C MET A 292 6.66 -0.25 4.19
N GLY A 293 7.48 -1.30 4.03
CA GLY A 293 7.48 -2.12 2.82
C GLY A 293 6.12 -2.80 2.61
N SER A 294 5.58 -2.61 1.41
CA SER A 294 4.30 -3.12 0.94
C SER A 294 4.48 -3.96 -0.32
N THR A 295 3.60 -4.95 -0.51
CA THR A 295 3.49 -5.67 -1.78
C THR A 295 2.46 -4.99 -2.66
N LEU A 296 2.82 -4.66 -3.90
CA LEU A 296 1.82 -4.29 -4.89
C LEU A 296 1.17 -5.55 -5.45
N SER A 297 -0.02 -5.84 -4.93
CA SER A 297 -0.92 -6.74 -5.64
C SER A 297 -1.53 -5.92 -6.77
N THR A 298 -1.04 -6.11 -8.00
CA THR A 298 -1.84 -5.74 -9.16
C THR A 298 -3.09 -6.63 -9.11
N ARG A 299 -4.16 -6.08 -8.52
CA ARG A 299 -5.49 -6.47 -8.97
C ARG A 299 -5.43 -6.14 -10.44
N ARG A 300 -5.29 -7.15 -11.31
CA ARG A 300 -5.83 -6.98 -12.64
C ARG A 300 -7.24 -6.49 -12.36
N LEU A 301 -7.52 -5.21 -12.64
CA LEU A 301 -8.83 -4.92 -13.18
C LEU A 301 -8.95 -5.96 -14.28
N PRO A 302 -9.86 -6.92 -14.15
CA PRO A 302 -10.00 -7.93 -15.17
C PRO A 302 -10.04 -7.15 -16.47
N ARG A 303 -9.19 -7.50 -17.46
CA ARG A 303 -9.54 -7.20 -18.86
C ARG A 303 -11.03 -7.49 -18.92
N SER A 304 -11.83 -6.62 -19.52
CA SER A 304 -13.27 -6.80 -19.71
C SER A 304 -13.55 -8.09 -20.49
N GLN A 305 -13.42 -9.19 -19.76
CA GLN A 305 -13.64 -10.60 -19.99
C GLN A 305 -13.81 -11.09 -18.53
N GLY A 306 -15.05 -10.96 -18.06
CA GLY A 306 -15.38 -10.64 -16.68
C GLY A 306 -14.89 -11.62 -15.62
N GLY A 307 -14.27 -11.09 -14.56
CA GLY A 307 -13.79 -11.88 -13.43
C GLY A 307 -13.34 -11.02 -12.26
N GLY A 308 -14.21 -10.14 -11.75
CA GLY A 308 -14.07 -9.68 -10.35
C GLY A 308 -14.21 -10.87 -9.40
N THR A 309 -14.05 -10.66 -8.10
CA THR A 309 -14.95 -11.37 -7.18
C THR A 309 -16.34 -11.04 -7.66
N ARG A 310 -16.93 -11.96 -8.44
CA ARG A 310 -18.31 -11.85 -8.85
C ARG A 310 -19.08 -11.87 -7.55
N ASP A 311 -19.89 -10.85 -7.33
CA ASP A 311 -20.88 -10.92 -6.28
C ASP A 311 -21.91 -11.95 -6.75
N PHE A 312 -21.83 -13.14 -6.18
CA PHE A 312 -22.78 -14.19 -6.46
C PHE A 312 -24.02 -13.89 -5.62
N THR A 313 -25.07 -13.41 -6.28
CA THR A 313 -26.35 -13.14 -5.63
C THR A 313 -27.25 -14.36 -5.75
N GLY A 314 -28.06 -14.59 -4.71
CA GLY A 314 -29.15 -15.54 -4.73
C GLY A 314 -30.43 -14.82 -4.31
N GLN A 315 -31.58 -15.26 -4.83
CA GLN A 315 -32.87 -14.67 -4.51
C GLN A 315 -33.69 -15.63 -3.65
N SER A 316 -34.40 -15.09 -2.66
CA SER A 316 -35.35 -15.89 -1.89
C SER A 316 -36.59 -16.18 -2.74
N ALA A 317 -37.04 -17.44 -2.79
CA ALA A 317 -38.26 -17.81 -3.50
C ALA A 317 -39.50 -17.38 -2.66
N SER A 318 -40.51 -16.79 -3.31
CA SER A 318 -41.81 -16.49 -2.67
C SER A 318 -42.92 -17.35 -3.27
N GLU A 319 -43.90 -17.74 -2.45
CA GLU A 319 -45.06 -18.56 -2.84
C GLU A 319 -45.89 -17.95 -3.99
N ARG A 320 -45.75 -16.65 -4.29
CA ARG A 320 -46.48 -15.95 -5.37
C ARG A 320 -45.79 -15.95 -6.74
N ASN A 321 -44.52 -16.35 -6.82
CA ASN A 321 -43.80 -16.45 -8.10
C ASN A 321 -43.79 -17.88 -8.68
N ALA A 322 -44.71 -18.74 -8.23
CA ALA A 322 -44.91 -20.09 -8.76
C ALA A 322 -45.60 -20.09 -10.14
N GLY A 323 -45.16 -19.22 -11.05
CA GLY A 323 -45.61 -19.15 -12.45
C GLY A 323 -44.92 -20.17 -13.37
N GLY A 324 -44.73 -21.40 -12.88
CA GLY A 324 -44.30 -22.54 -13.70
C GLY A 324 -42.86 -23.01 -13.46
N ARG A 325 -42.71 -23.89 -12.46
CA ARG A 325 -41.58 -24.78 -12.08
C ARG A 325 -40.79 -24.35 -10.84
N GLY A 326 -41.22 -24.83 -9.67
CA GLY A 326 -40.31 -25.35 -8.63
C GLY A 326 -40.31 -26.89 -8.68
N PRO A 327 -39.52 -27.66 -7.92
CA PRO A 327 -38.45 -27.36 -6.95
C PRO A 327 -37.04 -27.82 -7.46
N LEU A 328 -35.93 -27.54 -6.75
CA LEU A 328 -34.64 -28.25 -6.89
C LEU A 328 -33.92 -28.29 -8.27
N TYR A 329 -33.74 -27.16 -8.96
CA TYR A 329 -32.74 -27.05 -10.05
C TYR A 329 -32.19 -25.61 -10.02
N ASP A 330 -31.23 -25.29 -9.15
CA ASP A 330 -29.83 -25.09 -9.55
C ASP A 330 -28.92 -25.08 -8.31
N LEU A 331 -29.31 -25.80 -7.25
CA LEU A 331 -28.39 -25.98 -6.13
C LEU A 331 -27.29 -26.94 -6.54
N HIS A 332 -26.05 -26.51 -6.34
CA HIS A 332 -24.89 -27.33 -6.59
C HIS A 332 -24.99 -28.60 -5.73
N PRO A 333 -24.69 -29.81 -6.24
CA PRO A 333 -24.90 -31.07 -5.51
C PRO A 333 -24.28 -31.08 -4.10
N ALA A 334 -23.10 -30.47 -3.94
CA ALA A 334 -22.47 -30.29 -2.63
C ALA A 334 -23.27 -29.39 -1.67
N VAL A 335 -23.93 -28.35 -2.17
CA VAL A 335 -24.76 -27.43 -1.38
C VAL A 335 -26.06 -28.10 -1.00
N ALA A 336 -26.70 -28.80 -1.93
CA ALA A 336 -27.89 -29.59 -1.65
C ALA A 336 -27.63 -30.64 -0.55
N ALA A 337 -26.49 -31.34 -0.64
CA ALA A 337 -26.06 -32.30 0.39
C ALA A 337 -25.71 -31.66 1.74
N ALA A 338 -25.38 -30.37 1.78
CA ALA A 338 -25.03 -29.64 2.99
C ALA A 338 -26.23 -28.98 3.69
N LEU A 339 -27.40 -28.93 3.06
CA LEU A 339 -28.59 -28.32 3.66
C LEU A 339 -29.12 -29.15 4.84
N PRO A 340 -29.62 -28.51 5.91
CA PRO A 340 -30.35 -29.21 6.97
C PRO A 340 -31.60 -29.91 6.44
N GLN A 341 -31.87 -31.12 6.92
CA GLN A 341 -33.13 -31.82 6.65
C GLN A 341 -34.30 -31.22 7.44
N ASP A 342 -34.05 -30.72 8.66
CA ASP A 342 -35.06 -30.06 9.50
C ASP A 342 -34.97 -28.54 9.44
N SER A 343 -36.12 -27.87 9.37
CA SER A 343 -36.17 -26.40 9.34
C SER A 343 -36.09 -25.80 10.76
N GLY A 344 -34.99 -25.13 11.08
CA GLY A 344 -34.83 -24.35 12.33
C GLY A 344 -35.71 -23.08 12.43
N ARG A 345 -36.65 -22.88 11.50
CA ARG A 345 -37.59 -21.74 11.46
C ARG A 345 -39.01 -22.10 11.92
N GLY A 346 -39.26 -23.34 12.34
CA GLY A 346 -40.56 -23.77 12.92
C GLY A 346 -41.78 -23.73 12.00
N GLN A 347 -41.68 -23.24 10.76
CA GLN A 347 -42.81 -23.07 9.82
C GLN A 347 -42.69 -23.88 8.52
N GLY A 348 -42.00 -25.04 8.52
CA GLY A 348 -41.98 -25.95 7.37
C GLY A 348 -41.40 -25.39 6.08
N ARG A 349 -40.69 -24.26 6.11
CA ARG A 349 -40.03 -23.68 4.93
C ARG A 349 -38.69 -24.35 4.70
N ASP A 350 -38.58 -25.01 3.56
CA ASP A 350 -37.38 -25.68 3.09
C ASP A 350 -36.19 -24.70 3.02
N PRO A 351 -35.04 -25.00 3.66
CA PRO A 351 -33.81 -24.20 3.56
C PRO A 351 -33.39 -23.88 2.13
N SER A 352 -33.74 -24.73 1.16
CA SER A 352 -33.45 -24.53 -0.26
C SER A 352 -34.08 -23.25 -0.82
N TRP A 353 -35.03 -22.61 -0.13
CA TRP A 353 -35.72 -21.39 -0.59
C TRP A 353 -34.99 -20.10 -0.21
N CYS A 354 -33.92 -20.18 0.58
CA CYS A 354 -33.16 -19.02 1.01
C CYS A 354 -32.23 -18.51 -0.09
N SER A 355 -31.87 -17.24 -0.05
CA SER A 355 -30.93 -16.61 -0.97
C SER A 355 -29.50 -17.16 -0.82
N GLU A 356 -29.09 -17.55 0.38
CA GLU A 356 -27.71 -17.90 0.72
C GLU A 356 -27.26 -19.22 0.06
N PRO A 357 -28.04 -20.32 0.08
CA PRO A 357 -27.69 -21.55 -0.65
C PRO A 357 -27.57 -21.35 -2.17
N HIS A 358 -28.38 -20.46 -2.75
CA HIS A 358 -28.30 -20.13 -4.17
C HIS A 358 -27.05 -19.33 -4.52
N ALA A 359 -26.68 -18.34 -3.69
CA ALA A 359 -25.43 -17.60 -3.85
C ALA A 359 -24.20 -18.52 -3.79
N ILE A 360 -24.19 -19.48 -2.86
CA ILE A 360 -23.11 -20.47 -2.74
C ILE A 360 -23.08 -21.42 -3.94
N SER A 361 -24.25 -21.85 -4.43
CA SER A 361 -24.34 -22.74 -5.59
C SER A 361 -23.83 -22.07 -6.86
N ASN A 362 -24.21 -20.81 -7.09
CA ASN A 362 -23.72 -20.00 -8.20
C ASN A 362 -22.19 -19.81 -8.16
N TYR A 363 -21.62 -19.63 -6.96
CA TYR A 363 -20.16 -19.58 -6.78
C TYR A 363 -19.48 -20.90 -7.17
N LEU A 364 -20.02 -22.04 -6.73
CA LEU A 364 -19.39 -23.34 -6.99
C LEU A 364 -19.49 -23.75 -8.46
N HIS A 365 -20.62 -23.52 -9.13
CA HIS A 365 -20.74 -23.73 -10.58
C HIS A 365 -19.73 -22.89 -11.37
N ASP A 366 -19.62 -21.60 -11.05
CA ASP A 366 -18.62 -20.72 -11.66
C ASP A 366 -17.17 -21.18 -11.38
N TYR A 367 -16.90 -21.73 -10.18
CA TYR A 367 -15.60 -22.28 -9.85
C TYR A 367 -15.29 -23.55 -10.67
N GLU A 368 -16.25 -24.47 -10.80
CA GLU A 368 -16.10 -25.68 -11.62
C GLU A 368 -15.81 -25.34 -13.08
N ASP A 369 -16.61 -24.45 -13.68
CA ASP A 369 -16.50 -24.07 -15.08
C ASP A 369 -15.16 -23.38 -15.39
N ARG A 370 -14.68 -22.53 -14.48
CA ARG A 370 -13.40 -21.83 -14.65
C ARG A 370 -12.18 -22.73 -14.55
N ASN A 371 -12.26 -23.77 -13.72
CA ASN A 371 -11.10 -24.62 -13.43
C ASN A 371 -11.18 -25.96 -14.16
N GLY A 372 -12.28 -26.26 -14.86
CA GLY A 372 -12.50 -27.55 -15.54
C GLY A 372 -12.54 -28.73 -14.56
N VAL A 373 -13.09 -28.51 -13.36
CA VAL A 373 -13.11 -29.50 -12.27
C VAL A 373 -14.54 -29.75 -11.79
N ARG A 374 -14.75 -30.86 -11.06
CA ARG A 374 -15.99 -31.11 -10.31
C ARG A 374 -15.74 -31.08 -8.81
N CYS A 375 -16.59 -30.38 -8.07
CA CYS A 375 -16.61 -30.24 -6.62
C CYS A 375 -17.58 -31.27 -6.00
N ASP A 376 -17.46 -32.54 -6.41
CA ASP A 376 -18.30 -33.63 -5.94
C ASP A 376 -17.85 -34.15 -4.56
N PRO A 377 -18.67 -34.00 -3.50
CA PRO A 377 -18.31 -34.48 -2.16
C PRO A 377 -18.27 -36.02 -2.05
N GLY A 378 -18.84 -36.74 -3.03
CA GLY A 378 -18.85 -38.21 -3.09
C GLY A 378 -17.52 -38.82 -3.53
N THR A 379 -16.58 -38.03 -4.05
CA THR A 379 -15.27 -38.53 -4.52
C THR A 379 -14.10 -37.84 -3.80
N PRO A 380 -12.98 -38.55 -3.54
CA PRO A 380 -11.80 -37.94 -2.90
C PRO A 380 -11.22 -36.77 -3.69
N GLU A 381 -11.35 -36.80 -5.02
CA GLU A 381 -10.92 -35.72 -5.90
C GLU A 381 -11.86 -34.52 -5.84
N GLY A 382 -13.18 -34.74 -5.91
CA GLY A 382 -14.16 -33.68 -5.79
C GLY A 382 -14.16 -33.01 -4.41
N GLN A 383 -13.85 -33.76 -3.33
CA GLN A 383 -13.61 -33.20 -2.00
C GLN A 383 -12.40 -32.26 -1.96
N ARG A 384 -11.31 -32.57 -2.68
CA ARG A 384 -10.14 -31.67 -2.78
C ARG A 384 -10.50 -30.40 -3.54
N HIS A 385 -11.28 -30.51 -4.63
CA HIS A 385 -11.74 -29.36 -5.40
C HIS A 385 -12.68 -28.47 -4.59
N LEU A 386 -13.66 -29.07 -3.90
CA LEU A 386 -14.58 -28.38 -3.01
C LEU A 386 -13.83 -27.66 -1.88
N ARG A 387 -12.85 -28.32 -1.25
CA ARG A 387 -11.98 -27.72 -0.23
C ARG A 387 -11.22 -26.50 -0.75
N ARG A 388 -10.73 -26.57 -1.99
CA ARG A 388 -10.01 -25.47 -2.65
C ARG A 388 -10.94 -24.32 -3.02
N ALA A 389 -12.18 -24.62 -3.43
CA ALA A 389 -13.22 -23.64 -3.68
C ALA A 389 -13.59 -22.89 -2.38
N LEU A 390 -13.90 -23.61 -1.30
CA LEU A 390 -14.28 -22.99 -0.02
C LEU A 390 -13.20 -22.09 0.58
N ARG A 391 -11.91 -22.41 0.41
CA ARG A 391 -10.79 -21.54 0.83
C ARG A 391 -10.74 -20.21 0.09
N ARG A 392 -11.34 -20.14 -1.09
CA ARG A 392 -11.35 -18.96 -1.98
C ARG A 392 -12.70 -18.23 -1.96
N MET A 393 -13.66 -18.70 -1.17
CA MET A 393 -14.98 -18.09 -1.05
C MET A 393 -14.89 -16.81 -0.21
N GLY A 394 -15.54 -15.75 -0.67
CA GLY A 394 -15.65 -14.49 0.05
C GLY A 394 -16.67 -14.55 1.19
N PRO A 395 -16.85 -13.45 1.96
CA PRO A 395 -17.89 -13.37 2.97
C PRO A 395 -19.28 -13.46 2.32
N ILE A 396 -20.23 -14.06 3.04
CA ILE A 396 -21.63 -14.15 2.62
C ILE A 396 -22.45 -13.18 3.46
N GLY A 397 -23.18 -12.30 2.78
CA GLY A 397 -24.12 -11.36 3.40
C GLY A 397 -25.52 -11.51 2.82
N SER A 398 -26.51 -11.01 3.52
CA SER A 398 -27.90 -10.95 3.02
C SER A 398 -28.51 -9.62 3.41
N THR A 399 -29.37 -9.09 2.55
CA THR A 399 -30.12 -7.85 2.80
C THR A 399 -31.61 -8.09 2.57
N ASP A 400 -32.45 -7.35 3.27
CA ASP A 400 -33.88 -7.31 2.96
C ASP A 400 -34.17 -6.48 1.68
N VAL A 401 -35.45 -6.36 1.35
CA VAL A 401 -35.93 -5.59 0.18
C VAL A 401 -35.61 -4.09 0.24
N ASN A 402 -35.23 -3.58 1.42
CA ASN A 402 -34.87 -2.19 1.66
C ASN A 402 -33.34 -1.99 1.75
N GLY A 403 -32.55 -3.03 1.49
CA GLY A 403 -31.09 -2.99 1.56
C GLY A 403 -30.51 -3.09 2.97
N THR A 404 -31.33 -3.43 3.98
CA THR A 404 -30.89 -3.57 5.37
C THR A 404 -30.24 -4.94 5.58
N ALA A 405 -29.04 -4.98 6.14
CA ALA A 405 -28.33 -6.23 6.43
C ALA A 405 -29.14 -7.15 7.37
N CYS A 406 -29.25 -8.42 6.99
CA CYS A 406 -29.97 -9.44 7.72
C CYS A 406 -29.01 -10.49 8.28
N ALA A 407 -29.25 -10.92 9.51
CA ALA A 407 -28.55 -12.08 10.06
C ALA A 407 -28.95 -13.36 9.30
N PRO A 408 -28.01 -14.27 9.02
CA PRO A 408 -28.31 -15.53 8.37
C PRO A 408 -29.23 -16.36 9.28
N CYS A 409 -30.21 -17.03 8.68
CA CYS A 409 -31.12 -17.87 9.47
C CYS A 409 -30.41 -19.12 10.02
N PRO A 410 -30.96 -19.78 11.05
CA PRO A 410 -30.36 -20.98 11.64
C PRO A 410 -29.93 -22.04 10.63
N ASN A 411 -30.73 -22.25 9.58
CA ASN A 411 -30.45 -23.22 8.54
C ASN A 411 -29.25 -22.80 7.67
N CYS A 412 -29.24 -21.54 7.20
CA CYS A 412 -28.18 -21.00 6.35
C CYS A 412 -26.86 -20.79 7.10
N SER A 413 -26.92 -20.49 8.40
CA SER A 413 -25.75 -20.33 9.26
C SER A 413 -24.89 -21.61 9.38
N GLN A 414 -25.50 -22.78 9.15
CA GLN A 414 -24.83 -24.08 9.24
C GLN A 414 -24.39 -24.65 7.90
N THR A 415 -24.91 -24.16 6.77
CA THR A 415 -24.62 -24.69 5.43
C THR A 415 -23.12 -24.67 5.13
N LEU A 416 -22.40 -23.62 5.51
CA LEU A 416 -20.94 -23.54 5.34
C LEU A 416 -20.18 -24.57 6.19
N ALA A 417 -20.56 -24.74 7.45
CA ALA A 417 -19.93 -25.73 8.33
C ALA A 417 -20.11 -27.15 7.78
N ARG A 418 -21.31 -27.47 7.26
CA ARG A 418 -21.62 -28.75 6.62
C ARG A 418 -20.88 -28.95 5.31
N LEU A 419 -20.73 -27.90 4.49
CA LEU A 419 -19.88 -27.92 3.29
C LEU A 419 -18.42 -28.21 3.63
N HIS A 420 -17.88 -27.64 4.72
CA HIS A 420 -16.53 -27.94 5.18
C HIS A 420 -16.38 -29.37 5.69
N ALA A 421 -17.43 -29.94 6.32
CA ALA A 421 -17.45 -31.35 6.70
C ALA A 421 -17.46 -32.27 5.47
N LEU A 422 -18.30 -31.97 4.47
CA LEU A 422 -18.34 -32.70 3.19
C LEU A 422 -17.03 -32.56 2.39
N ALA A 423 -16.30 -31.45 2.53
CA ALA A 423 -14.96 -31.25 1.95
C ALA A 423 -13.84 -31.95 2.76
N GLY A 424 -14.18 -32.65 3.85
CA GLY A 424 -13.26 -33.37 4.72
C GLY A 424 -12.38 -32.48 5.61
N THR A 425 -12.83 -31.27 5.97
CA THR A 425 -12.09 -30.30 6.81
C THR A 425 -12.90 -29.76 8.00
N GLY A 426 -13.89 -30.48 8.52
CA GLY A 426 -14.70 -30.04 9.65
C GLY A 426 -15.59 -31.16 10.21
N GLN A 427 -16.19 -30.95 11.38
CA GLN A 427 -17.23 -31.82 11.93
C GLN A 427 -18.62 -31.31 11.52
N GLN A 428 -19.56 -32.22 11.24
CA GLN A 428 -20.95 -31.82 11.02
C GLN A 428 -21.56 -31.34 12.35
N PRO A 429 -22.21 -30.17 12.39
CA PRO A 429 -22.88 -29.72 13.61
C PRO A 429 -24.09 -30.62 13.92
N GLU A 430 -24.12 -31.15 15.15
CA GLU A 430 -25.14 -32.09 15.64
C GLU A 430 -26.51 -31.43 15.94
N THR A 431 -26.53 -30.10 16.14
CA THR A 431 -27.76 -29.36 16.52
C THR A 431 -27.89 -28.02 15.81
N ILE A 432 -29.11 -27.68 15.38
CA ILE A 432 -29.45 -26.38 14.79
C ILE A 432 -29.68 -25.35 15.92
N PRO A 433 -28.87 -24.27 16.05
CA PRO A 433 -29.10 -23.26 17.07
C PRO A 433 -30.39 -22.47 16.80
N ALA A 434 -31.09 -22.03 17.86
CA ALA A 434 -32.29 -21.22 17.72
C ALA A 434 -32.00 -19.85 17.05
N SER A 435 -33.01 -19.28 16.36
CA SER A 435 -32.86 -18.00 15.66
C SER A 435 -32.45 -16.87 16.63
N PRO A 436 -31.43 -16.05 16.32
CA PRO A 436 -31.19 -14.82 17.05
C PRO A 436 -32.35 -13.82 16.81
N PRO A 437 -32.66 -12.93 17.78
CA PRO A 437 -33.70 -11.92 17.61
C PRO A 437 -33.38 -10.98 16.43
N ARG A 438 -34.41 -10.47 15.75
CA ARG A 438 -34.26 -9.53 14.62
C ARG A 438 -33.49 -8.28 15.08
N GLY A 439 -32.38 -7.95 14.40
CA GLY A 439 -31.59 -6.74 14.64
C GLY A 439 -30.17 -6.93 15.22
N GLY A 440 -29.64 -8.15 15.29
CA GLY A 440 -28.24 -8.40 15.72
C GLY A 440 -27.18 -8.11 14.62
N PRO A 441 -25.92 -7.86 15.00
CA PRO A 441 -24.83 -7.59 14.06
C PRO A 441 -24.53 -8.82 13.16
N PRO A 442 -24.04 -8.62 11.92
CA PRO A 442 -23.78 -9.70 10.99
C PRO A 442 -22.67 -10.62 11.52
N LEU A 443 -22.98 -11.91 11.67
CA LEU A 443 -21.97 -12.94 11.95
C LEU A 443 -21.20 -13.25 10.67
N ASN A 444 -20.04 -12.61 10.50
CA ASN A 444 -19.05 -13.01 9.50
C ASN A 444 -18.44 -14.37 9.92
N PHE A 445 -19.02 -15.46 9.43
CA PHE A 445 -18.45 -16.80 9.61
C PHE A 445 -17.17 -16.94 8.76
N ARG A 446 -16.02 -17.05 9.42
CA ARG A 446 -14.78 -17.52 8.79
C ARG A 446 -14.69 -19.05 8.92
N PRO A 447 -14.28 -19.78 7.87
CA PRO A 447 -14.09 -21.22 7.99
C PRO A 447 -12.83 -21.58 8.77
N ALA A 448 -12.91 -22.61 9.61
CA ALA A 448 -11.80 -23.13 10.38
C ALA A 448 -10.71 -23.69 9.43
N GLY A 449 -9.46 -23.24 9.62
CA GLY A 449 -8.29 -23.77 8.90
C GLY A 449 -7.38 -22.74 8.24
N ALA A 450 -7.68 -21.44 8.31
CA ALA A 450 -6.77 -20.37 7.90
C ALA A 450 -5.95 -19.86 9.11
N GLY A 451 -4.93 -20.60 9.57
CA GLY A 451 -4.12 -20.10 10.69
C GLY A 451 -3.00 -20.95 11.31
N ALA A 452 -2.68 -22.15 10.83
CA ALA A 452 -1.84 -23.06 11.64
C ALA A 452 -0.37 -22.62 11.94
N PRO A 453 0.32 -21.75 11.15
CA PRO A 453 1.65 -21.24 11.57
C PRO A 453 1.61 -19.91 12.34
N LEU A 454 0.49 -19.17 12.33
CA LEU A 454 0.37 -17.88 13.03
C LEU A 454 -0.15 -18.01 14.46
N ASP A 455 -0.76 -19.15 14.80
CA ASP A 455 -1.40 -19.33 16.10
C ASP A 455 -0.42 -19.67 17.24
N ARG A 456 0.77 -20.22 16.95
CA ARG A 456 1.84 -20.35 17.97
C ARG A 456 2.46 -19.01 18.35
N ALA A 457 2.64 -18.12 17.37
CA ALA A 457 3.13 -16.76 17.60
C ALA A 457 2.08 -15.90 18.32
N ARG A 458 0.79 -16.09 18.02
CA ARG A 458 -0.32 -15.44 18.74
C ARG A 458 -0.55 -15.98 20.14
N GLN A 459 -0.39 -17.28 20.36
CA GLN A 459 -0.48 -17.86 21.71
C GLN A 459 0.67 -17.39 22.61
N GLN A 460 1.86 -17.13 22.05
CA GLN A 460 2.97 -16.49 22.78
C GLN A 460 2.72 -15.00 23.04
N ALA A 461 2.08 -14.27 22.11
CA ALA A 461 1.67 -12.88 22.33
C ALA A 461 0.51 -12.73 23.33
N ALA A 462 -0.37 -13.73 23.44
CA ALA A 462 -1.48 -13.78 24.38
C ALA A 462 -1.05 -14.09 25.83
N GLN A 463 0.20 -14.49 26.05
CA GLN A 463 0.75 -14.74 27.40
C GLN A 463 1.31 -13.48 28.10
N GLY A 464 1.00 -12.29 27.58
CA GLY A 464 1.00 -11.06 28.35
C GLY A 464 2.29 -10.23 28.27
N ASN A 465 2.22 -9.11 27.54
CA ASN A 465 2.33 -7.75 28.09
C ASN A 465 2.15 -6.70 26.96
N THR A 466 0.91 -6.42 26.52
CA THR A 466 0.61 -5.37 25.52
C THR A 466 0.23 -4.01 26.13
N ALA A 467 0.17 -3.91 27.46
CA ALA A 467 -0.16 -2.66 28.17
C ALA A 467 0.73 -1.46 27.75
N PRO A 468 2.06 -1.62 27.53
CA PRO A 468 2.90 -0.50 27.11
C PRO A 468 2.58 0.03 25.70
N LEU A 469 2.04 -0.81 24.82
CA LEU A 469 1.73 -0.49 23.42
C LEU A 469 0.45 0.35 23.28
N ASP A 470 -0.58 0.00 24.05
CA ASP A 470 -1.83 0.77 24.05
C ASP A 470 -1.66 2.11 24.79
N ASP A 471 -0.80 2.15 25.81
CA ASP A 471 -0.43 3.39 26.50
C ASP A 471 0.38 4.33 25.59
N ALA A 472 1.32 3.80 24.80
CA ALA A 472 2.08 4.59 23.83
C ALA A 472 1.20 5.15 22.70
N ARG A 473 0.23 4.37 22.20
CA ARG A 473 -0.76 4.83 21.21
C ARG A 473 -1.66 5.93 21.75
N ARG A 474 -2.16 5.76 22.98
CA ARG A 474 -2.95 6.79 23.69
C ARG A 474 -2.12 8.06 23.93
N ALA A 475 -0.86 7.92 24.30
CA ALA A 475 0.04 9.07 24.51
C ALA A 475 0.33 9.84 23.22
N ASN A 476 0.54 9.15 22.09
CA ASN A 476 0.76 9.80 20.80
C ASN A 476 -0.50 10.49 20.26
N ALA A 477 -1.69 9.88 20.40
CA ALA A 477 -2.96 10.53 20.07
C ALA A 477 -3.21 11.77 20.95
N ALA A 478 -2.91 11.71 22.25
CA ALA A 478 -3.06 12.83 23.16
C ALA A 478 -2.13 14.01 22.81
N ARG A 479 -0.86 13.73 22.47
CA ARG A 479 0.09 14.75 22.00
C ARG A 479 -0.36 15.39 20.69
N TYR A 480 -0.85 14.58 19.75
CA TYR A 480 -1.35 15.07 18.47
C TYR A 480 -2.62 15.93 18.62
N ARG A 481 -3.53 15.55 19.54
CA ARG A 481 -4.71 16.34 19.91
C ARG A 481 -4.31 17.71 20.48
N GLN A 482 -3.41 17.72 21.48
CA GLN A 482 -2.92 18.96 22.09
C GLN A 482 -2.28 19.90 21.05
N GLN A 483 -1.55 19.34 20.07
CA GLN A 483 -0.95 20.13 19.00
C GLN A 483 -2.00 20.76 18.08
N LEU A 484 -3.03 20.01 17.67
CA LEU A 484 -4.11 20.55 16.82
C LEU A 484 -4.93 21.62 17.55
N GLU A 485 -5.16 21.45 18.85
CA GLU A 485 -5.79 22.46 19.70
C GLU A 485 -4.93 23.73 19.84
N ALA A 486 -3.61 23.57 20.03
CA ALA A 486 -2.67 24.68 20.10
C ALA A 486 -2.56 25.42 18.75
N ASP A 487 -2.59 24.69 17.63
CA ASP A 487 -2.58 25.26 16.29
C ASP A 487 -3.90 25.98 15.97
N ARG A 488 -5.03 25.49 16.49
CA ARG A 488 -6.32 26.19 16.37
C ARG A 488 -6.33 27.47 17.19
N ALA A 489 -5.82 27.43 18.43
CA ALA A 489 -5.69 28.60 19.29
C ALA A 489 -4.78 29.67 18.70
N ALA A 490 -3.78 29.26 17.90
CA ALA A 490 -2.87 30.16 17.19
C ALA A 490 -3.34 30.54 15.77
N GLY A 491 -4.57 30.17 15.37
CA GLY A 491 -5.13 30.48 14.05
C GLY A 491 -4.46 29.76 12.87
N ARG A 492 -3.66 28.72 13.12
CA ARG A 492 -2.95 27.91 12.12
C ARG A 492 -3.81 26.80 11.53
N ASN A 493 -4.94 26.46 12.16
CA ASN A 493 -5.98 25.60 11.60
C ASN A 493 -7.37 26.04 12.09
N ASN A 494 -8.44 25.52 11.46
CA ASN A 494 -9.83 25.76 11.80
C ASN A 494 -10.61 24.47 12.09
N HIS A 495 -9.94 23.40 12.53
CA HIS A 495 -10.57 22.10 12.71
C HIS A 495 -11.60 22.12 13.85
N SER A 496 -12.76 21.50 13.59
CA SER A 496 -13.75 21.23 14.64
C SER A 496 -13.22 20.18 15.62
N ASP A 497 -13.73 20.16 16.85
CA ASP A 497 -13.32 19.17 17.86
C ASP A 497 -13.51 17.73 17.36
N ALA A 498 -14.59 17.48 16.61
CA ALA A 498 -14.86 16.18 15.99
C ALA A 498 -13.82 15.80 14.91
N GLU A 499 -13.24 16.77 14.20
CA GLU A 499 -12.18 16.50 13.22
C GLU A 499 -10.82 16.30 13.87
N ILE A 500 -10.51 17.08 14.91
CA ILE A 500 -9.31 16.88 15.73
C ILE A 500 -9.32 15.46 16.31
N GLU A 501 -10.46 15.04 16.86
CA GLU A 501 -10.62 13.71 17.46
C GLU A 501 -10.54 12.58 16.42
N ARG A 502 -11.20 12.72 15.27
CA ARG A 502 -11.08 11.74 14.17
C ARG A 502 -9.65 11.61 13.65
N ARG A 503 -8.89 12.72 13.63
CA ARG A 503 -7.50 12.75 13.14
C ARG A 503 -6.53 12.16 14.18
N ALA A 504 -6.73 12.44 15.47
CA ALA A 504 -5.95 11.83 16.56
C ALA A 504 -6.15 10.32 16.64
N ASN A 505 -7.38 9.84 16.45
CA ASN A 505 -7.67 8.41 16.44
C ASN A 505 -7.02 7.70 15.24
N ARG A 506 -6.93 8.36 14.08
CA ARG A 506 -6.19 7.82 12.92
C ARG A 506 -4.69 7.63 13.21
N VAL A 507 -4.08 8.56 13.96
CA VAL A 507 -2.67 8.46 14.40
C VAL A 507 -2.46 7.30 15.39
N ALA A 508 -3.48 6.93 16.17
CA ALA A 508 -3.46 5.75 17.04
C ALA A 508 -3.73 4.42 16.30
N GLY A 509 -3.96 4.44 14.98
CA GLY A 509 -4.45 3.26 14.24
C GLY A 509 -5.91 2.89 14.57
N MET A 510 -6.65 3.80 15.21
CA MET A 510 -8.07 3.65 15.53
C MET A 510 -8.89 4.33 14.43
N THR A 511 -9.40 3.56 13.47
CA THR A 511 -10.43 4.07 12.54
C THR A 511 -11.72 4.37 13.33
N PRO A 512 -12.36 5.54 13.15
CA PRO A 512 -13.67 5.78 13.73
C PRO A 512 -14.73 5.01 12.92
N GLY A 513 -14.99 3.78 13.35
CA GLY A 513 -16.23 3.07 13.04
C GLY A 513 -17.28 3.48 14.05
N VAL A 514 -18.38 4.03 13.53
CA VAL A 514 -19.69 4.23 14.17
C VAL A 514 -19.89 3.41 15.45
N PHE A 515 -19.64 4.05 16.60
CA PHE A 515 -20.23 3.68 17.89
C PHE A 515 -21.08 4.87 18.35
N GLY A 516 -22.33 4.93 17.89
CA GLY A 516 -23.44 5.43 18.72
C GLY A 516 -24.20 4.17 19.13
N GLY A 517 -24.12 3.73 20.38
CA GLY A 517 -24.86 4.31 21.51
C GLY A 517 -26.14 3.49 21.65
N THR A 518 -26.24 2.55 22.59
CA THR A 518 -26.80 2.83 23.92
C THR A 518 -26.61 1.62 24.84
N GLY A 519 -26.54 1.90 26.15
CA GLY A 519 -26.48 0.95 27.25
C GLY A 519 -25.22 1.21 28.07
N GLN A 520 -25.19 2.11 29.05
CA GLN A 520 -26.06 2.15 30.22
C GLN A 520 -26.46 0.75 30.70
N ASN A 521 -25.72 0.29 31.70
CA ASN A 521 -26.18 -0.40 32.91
C ASN A 521 -24.93 -0.56 33.79
N ASN A 522 -24.88 -0.36 35.10
CA ASN A 522 -25.71 0.25 36.12
C ASN A 522 -24.79 0.37 37.36
N ASP A 523 -25.05 1.36 38.20
CA ASP A 523 -24.77 1.47 39.63
C ASP A 523 -23.44 0.99 40.21
N TRP A 524 -22.72 1.91 40.88
CA TRP A 524 -22.65 1.97 42.35
C TRP A 524 -22.17 3.37 42.76
N GLY A 525 -23.04 4.17 43.40
CA GLY A 525 -22.60 5.23 44.32
C GLY A 525 -21.98 4.61 45.59
N PRO A 526 -21.32 5.39 46.47
CA PRO A 526 -21.96 6.55 47.11
C PRO A 526 -21.04 7.77 47.34
N THR A 527 -21.53 8.97 47.00
CA THR A 527 -21.94 10.11 47.88
C THR A 527 -21.95 11.39 47.07
#